data_AF-A0A0F8X2A3-F1
#
_entry.id   AF-A0A0F8X2A3-F1
#
_cell.length_a   1.000
_cell.length_b   1.000
_cell.length_c   1.000
_cell.angle_alpha   90.00
_cell.angle_beta   90.00
_cell.angle_gamma   90.00
#
_symmetry.space_group_name_H-M   'P 1'
#
loop_
_entity.id
_entity.type
_entity.pdbx_description
1 polymer ?
#
loop_
_entity_poly.entity_id
_entity_poly.type
_entity_poly.pdbx_seq_one_letter_code
_entity_poly.pdbx_strand_id
1 'polypeptide(L)'
;MAYRKAVKKRSIYIFALFFLFFYLSPLSIFSEQIKEMQFINQPITDILLALGEISGKSIIPDETVKGSASYYFSETDFETAIKVFLNTYKMYLRKENNIYYVSRIKVEYDERTG
;
A
#
# COMPACT_ATOMS: atom_id res chain seq x y z
N MET A 1 -39.84 45.47 -5.66
CA MET A 1 -39.33 44.34 -6.47
C MET A 1 -37.81 44.07 -6.32
N ALA A 2 -37.02 44.94 -5.69
CA ALA A 2 -35.56 44.82 -5.61
C ALA A 2 -35.01 43.80 -4.57
N TYR A 3 -35.78 43.49 -3.52
CA TYR A 3 -35.30 42.69 -2.38
C TYR A 3 -35.07 41.20 -2.72
N ARG A 4 -35.87 40.59 -3.60
CA ARG A 4 -35.76 39.16 -3.97
C ARG A 4 -34.51 38.84 -4.82
N LYS A 5 -33.99 39.79 -5.59
CA LYS A 5 -32.77 39.59 -6.43
C LYS A 5 -31.50 39.52 -5.59
N ALA A 6 -31.42 40.29 -4.49
CA ALA A 6 -30.24 40.31 -3.62
C ALA A 6 -30.04 38.98 -2.85
N VAL A 7 -31.14 38.37 -2.39
CA VAL A 7 -31.11 37.08 -1.67
C VAL A 7 -30.69 35.92 -2.60
N LYS A 8 -31.17 35.92 -3.85
CA LYS A 8 -30.84 34.89 -4.84
C LYS A 8 -29.35 34.91 -5.24
N LYS A 9 -28.76 36.11 -5.36
CA LYS A 9 -27.32 36.30 -5.65
C LYS A 9 -26.44 35.84 -4.47
N ARG A 10 -26.79 36.20 -3.24
CA ARG A 10 -26.10 35.74 -2.01
C ARG A 10 -26.15 34.21 -1.85
N SER A 11 -27.29 33.59 -2.14
CA SER A 11 -27.46 32.14 -2.08
C SER A 11 -26.57 31.38 -3.08
N ILE A 12 -26.35 31.93 -4.28
CA ILE A 12 -25.44 31.38 -5.29
C ILE A 12 -23.97 31.47 -4.87
N TYR A 13 -23.54 32.58 -4.27
CA TYR A 13 -22.17 32.70 -3.76
C TYR A 13 -21.91 31.77 -2.57
N ILE A 14 -22.91 31.56 -1.72
CA ILE A 14 -22.83 30.61 -0.59
C ILE A 14 -22.70 29.17 -1.11
N PHE A 15 -23.50 28.78 -2.10
CA PHE A 15 -23.38 27.47 -2.74
C PHE A 15 -22.04 27.29 -3.46
N ALA A 16 -21.53 28.33 -4.14
CA ALA A 16 -20.24 28.32 -4.81
C ALA A 16 -19.06 28.25 -3.81
N LEU A 17 -19.15 28.95 -2.68
CA LEU A 17 -18.16 28.86 -1.59
C LEU A 17 -18.16 27.48 -0.93
N PHE A 18 -19.32 26.85 -0.77
CA PHE A 18 -19.45 25.49 -0.25
C PHE A 18 -18.83 24.46 -1.20
N PHE A 19 -19.06 24.62 -2.52
CA PHE A 19 -18.44 23.80 -3.56
C PHE A 19 -16.92 23.99 -3.60
N LEU A 20 -16.43 25.23 -3.51
CA LEU A 20 -15.00 25.54 -3.48
C LEU A 20 -14.29 24.92 -2.25
N PHE A 21 -14.97 24.90 -1.10
CA PHE A 21 -14.43 24.31 0.13
C PHE A 21 -14.36 22.77 0.07
N PHE A 22 -15.28 22.12 -0.64
CA PHE A 22 -15.29 20.67 -0.82
C PHE A 22 -14.15 20.18 -1.74
N TYR A 23 -13.78 20.96 -2.76
CA TYR A 23 -12.65 20.67 -3.64
C TYR A 23 -11.27 20.91 -3.00
N LEU A 24 -11.21 21.61 -1.86
CA LEU A 24 -9.95 21.91 -1.18
C LEU A 24 -9.60 20.94 -0.04
N SER A 25 -10.37 19.86 0.14
CA SER A 25 -10.01 18.85 1.13
C SER A 25 -8.79 18.04 0.63
N PRO A 26 -7.67 18.06 1.34
CA PRO A 26 -6.62 17.09 1.07
C PRO A 26 -7.17 15.71 1.44
N LEU A 27 -7.21 14.80 0.46
CA LEU A 27 -7.31 13.37 0.75
C LEU A 27 -6.06 13.01 1.55
N SER A 28 -6.17 13.00 2.87
CA SER A 28 -5.12 12.47 3.73
C SER A 28 -4.95 10.99 3.38
N ILE A 29 -3.90 10.69 2.61
CA ILE A 29 -3.46 9.32 2.40
C ILE A 29 -2.85 8.88 3.73
N PHE A 30 -3.67 8.28 4.60
CA PHE A 30 -3.16 7.61 5.78
C PHE A 30 -2.31 6.43 5.31
N SER A 31 -0.99 6.57 5.42
CA SER A 31 -0.07 5.45 5.29
C SER A 31 -0.09 4.69 6.60
N GLU A 32 -0.67 3.49 6.60
CA GLU A 32 -0.66 2.61 7.76
C GLU A 32 0.78 2.18 8.06
N GLN A 33 1.27 2.58 9.23
CA GLN A 33 2.61 2.23 9.70
C GLN A 33 2.56 0.84 10.33
N ILE A 34 3.55 0.02 9.98
CA ILE A 34 3.76 -1.26 10.62
C ILE A 34 4.37 -1.00 12.00
N LYS A 35 3.75 -1.57 13.04
CA LYS A 35 4.37 -1.64 14.37
C LYS A 35 5.53 -2.62 14.38
N GLU A 36 6.42 -2.46 15.33
CA GLU A 36 7.57 -3.35 15.48
C GLU A 36 7.14 -4.82 15.64
N MET A 37 7.85 -5.73 14.96
CA MET A 37 7.60 -7.17 15.03
C MET A 37 8.92 -7.94 14.95
N GLN A 38 9.00 -9.03 15.71
CA GLN A 38 10.16 -9.92 15.69
C GLN A 38 9.75 -11.35 15.36
N PHE A 39 10.51 -11.95 14.43
CA PHE A 39 10.40 -13.36 14.07
C PHE A 39 11.75 -14.03 14.34
N ILE A 40 11.70 -15.20 15.00
CA ILE A 40 12.90 -16.00 15.32
C ILE A 40 12.70 -17.39 14.74
N ASN A 41 13.54 -17.75 13.77
CA ASN A 41 13.54 -19.04 13.07
C ASN A 41 12.14 -19.47 12.57
N GLN A 42 11.40 -18.55 11.98
CA GLN A 42 10.05 -18.80 11.46
C GLN A 42 10.09 -19.10 9.96
N PRO A 43 9.17 -19.94 9.43
CA PRO A 43 9.03 -20.12 7.98
C PRO A 43 8.84 -18.76 7.28
N ILE A 44 9.56 -18.54 6.18
CA ILE A 44 9.49 -17.25 5.45
C ILE A 44 8.06 -16.96 4.98
N THR A 45 7.30 -17.99 4.62
CA THR A 45 5.88 -17.89 4.27
C THR A 45 5.06 -17.29 5.40
N ASP A 46 5.31 -17.72 6.64
CA ASP A 46 4.55 -17.30 7.82
C ASP A 46 4.87 -15.85 8.18
N ILE A 47 6.14 -15.45 8.04
CA ILE A 47 6.58 -14.05 8.19
C ILE A 47 5.86 -13.16 7.17
N LEU A 48 5.78 -13.60 5.90
CA LEU A 48 5.08 -12.86 4.84
C LEU A 48 3.57 -12.78 5.11
N LEU A 49 2.94 -13.86 5.55
CA LEU A 49 1.52 -13.85 5.90
C LEU A 49 1.23 -12.88 7.06
N ALA A 50 2.03 -12.92 8.12
CA ALA A 50 1.88 -12.02 9.27
C ALA A 50 2.08 -10.55 8.87
N LEU A 51 3.05 -10.27 7.99
CA LEU A 51 3.26 -8.93 7.44
C LEU A 51 2.04 -8.45 6.63
N GLY A 52 1.44 -9.33 5.83
CA GLY A 52 0.23 -9.03 5.06
C GLY A 52 -0.97 -8.75 5.95
N GLU A 53 -1.17 -9.56 6.99
CA GLU A 53 -2.25 -9.40 7.96
C GLU A 53 -2.19 -8.04 8.67
N ILE A 54 -1.01 -7.67 9.17
CA ILE A 54 -0.82 -6.43 9.94
C ILE A 54 -0.89 -5.18 9.07
N SER A 55 -0.55 -5.28 7.78
CA SER A 55 -0.61 -4.17 6.83
C SER A 55 -1.91 -4.09 6.03
N GLY A 56 -2.83 -5.03 6.24
CA GLY A 56 -4.04 -5.15 5.43
C GLY A 56 -3.76 -5.40 3.94
N LYS A 57 -2.63 -6.02 3.60
CA LYS A 57 -2.22 -6.31 2.22
C LYS A 57 -2.28 -7.81 1.92
N SER A 58 -2.73 -8.16 0.71
CA SER A 58 -2.70 -9.54 0.24
C SER A 58 -1.31 -9.89 -0.27
N ILE A 59 -0.63 -10.81 0.40
CA ILE A 59 0.69 -11.32 0.00
C ILE A 59 0.56 -12.80 -0.35
N ILE A 60 1.01 -13.19 -1.54
CA ILE A 60 0.94 -14.56 -2.05
C ILE A 60 2.36 -15.02 -2.38
N PRO A 61 3.04 -15.71 -1.46
CA PRO A 61 4.28 -16.41 -1.78
C PRO A 61 4.00 -17.64 -2.64
N ASP A 62 4.83 -17.87 -3.65
CA ASP A 62 4.76 -19.10 -4.45
C ASP A 62 5.55 -20.26 -3.80
N GLU A 63 5.52 -21.43 -4.44
CA GLU A 63 6.21 -22.63 -3.96
C GLU A 63 7.74 -22.52 -3.89
N THR A 64 8.35 -21.52 -4.53
CA THR A 64 9.79 -21.29 -4.49
C THR A 64 10.23 -20.63 -3.18
N VAL A 65 9.30 -20.01 -2.46
CA VAL A 65 9.54 -19.36 -1.17
C VAL A 65 9.58 -20.41 -0.05
N LYS A 66 10.76 -21.02 0.14
CA LYS A 66 11.01 -22.05 1.16
C LYS A 66 12.04 -21.59 2.19
N GLY A 67 12.07 -22.27 3.34
CA GLY A 67 13.06 -22.08 4.41
C GLY A 67 12.57 -21.21 5.56
N SER A 68 13.44 -21.04 6.55
CA SER A 68 13.16 -20.25 7.76
C SER A 68 14.09 -19.06 7.88
N ALA A 69 13.63 -18.02 8.58
CA ALA A 69 14.35 -16.78 8.79
C ALA A 69 14.11 -16.22 10.20
N SER A 70 15.09 -15.45 10.67
CA SER A 70 14.91 -14.54 11.80
C SER A 70 15.01 -13.12 11.28
N TYR A 71 14.01 -12.30 11.56
CA TYR A 71 13.93 -10.93 11.05
C TYR A 71 13.21 -10.03 12.06
N TYR A 72 13.61 -8.76 12.11
CA TYR A 72 12.98 -7.74 12.92
C TYR A 72 12.50 -6.60 12.02
N PHE A 73 11.19 -6.37 12.03
CA PHE A 73 10.59 -5.21 11.38
C PHE A 73 10.59 -4.06 12.40
N SER A 74 11.31 -2.98 12.09
CA SER A 74 11.20 -1.71 12.79
C SER A 74 9.95 -0.95 12.36
N GLU A 75 9.57 0.08 13.11
CA GLU A 75 8.47 0.97 12.74
C GLU A 75 8.73 1.62 11.36
N THR A 76 7.97 1.21 10.35
CA THR A 76 8.14 1.67 8.97
C THR A 76 6.87 1.43 8.14
N ASP A 77 6.78 2.03 6.97
CA ASP A 77 5.66 1.77 6.06
C ASP A 77 5.79 0.38 5.39
N PHE A 78 4.65 -0.15 4.95
CA PHE A 78 4.60 -1.47 4.33
C PHE A 78 5.50 -1.63 3.11
N GLU A 79 5.51 -0.65 2.19
CA GLU A 79 6.24 -0.77 0.93
C GLU A 79 7.75 -0.82 1.19
N THR A 80 8.23 -0.06 2.18
CA THR A 80 9.62 -0.13 2.64
C THR A 80 9.91 -1.46 3.33
N ALA A 81 9.07 -1.88 4.29
CA ALA A 81 9.25 -3.12 5.04
C ALA A 81 9.37 -4.34 4.13
N ILE A 82 8.41 -4.53 3.22
CA ILE A 82 8.38 -5.68 2.32
C ILE A 82 9.57 -5.66 1.37
N LYS A 83 9.93 -4.49 0.82
CA LYS A 83 11.06 -4.37 -0.11
C LYS A 83 12.38 -4.73 0.55
N VAL A 84 12.64 -4.25 1.76
CA VAL A 84 13.88 -4.56 2.49
C VAL A 84 13.93 -6.05 2.87
N PHE A 85 12.82 -6.60 3.34
CA PHE A 85 12.72 -8.03 3.68
C PHE A 85 13.01 -8.91 2.45
N LEU A 86 12.33 -8.67 1.34
CA LEU A 86 12.51 -9.46 0.12
C LEU A 86 13.93 -9.35 -0.46
N ASN A 87 14.51 -8.15 -0.44
CA ASN A 87 15.89 -7.95 -0.89
C ASN A 87 16.91 -8.73 -0.04
N THR A 88 16.74 -8.70 1.29
CA THR A 88 17.59 -9.44 2.24
C THR A 88 17.64 -10.94 1.92
N TYR A 89 16.51 -11.53 1.54
CA TYR A 89 16.39 -12.96 1.24
C TYR A 89 16.42 -13.29 -0.26
N LYS A 90 16.84 -12.33 -1.10
CA LYS A 90 16.99 -12.47 -2.57
C LYS A 90 15.71 -12.95 -3.27
N MET A 91 14.58 -12.34 -2.90
CA MET A 91 13.26 -12.61 -3.46
C MET A 91 12.78 -11.42 -4.30
N TYR A 92 11.88 -11.73 -5.24
CA TYR A 92 11.26 -10.79 -6.16
C TYR A 92 9.80 -10.54 -5.79
N LEU A 93 9.35 -9.33 -6.08
CA LEU A 93 7.99 -8.86 -5.86
C LEU A 93 7.35 -8.51 -7.20
N ARG A 94 6.15 -9.03 -7.44
CA ARG A 94 5.28 -8.60 -8.54
C ARG A 94 3.96 -8.13 -7.95
N LYS A 95 3.56 -6.89 -8.25
CA LYS A 95 2.31 -6.30 -7.75
C LYS A 95 1.28 -6.27 -8.88
N GLU A 96 0.16 -6.93 -8.70
CA GLU A 96 -0.96 -6.95 -9.65
C GLU A 96 -2.28 -6.80 -8.90
N ASN A 97 -3.15 -5.86 -9.30
CA ASN A 97 -4.46 -5.65 -8.68
C ASN A 97 -4.43 -5.52 -7.15
N ASN A 98 -3.42 -4.83 -6.61
CA ASN A 98 -3.20 -4.67 -5.16
C ASN A 98 -2.88 -5.98 -4.40
N ILE A 99 -2.49 -7.03 -5.13
CA ILE A 99 -1.96 -8.29 -4.61
C ILE A 99 -0.45 -8.31 -4.83
N TYR A 100 0.29 -8.74 -3.82
CA TYR A 100 1.75 -8.81 -3.79
C TYR A 100 2.20 -10.26 -3.96
N TYR A 101 2.61 -10.64 -5.16
CA TYR A 101 3.14 -11.96 -5.46
C TYR A 101 4.64 -12.01 -5.16
N VAL A 102 5.07 -13.02 -4.41
CA VAL A 102 6.47 -13.18 -4.00
C VAL A 102 7.04 -14.48 -4.55
N SER A 103 8.22 -14.40 -5.16
CA SER A 103 8.94 -15.56 -5.70
C SER A 103 10.45 -15.41 -5.54
N ARG A 104 11.19 -16.51 -5.48
CA ARG A 104 12.66 -16.51 -5.65
C ARG A 104 13.08 -16.46 -7.12
N ILE A 105 12.16 -16.70 -8.05
CA ILE A 105 12.44 -16.76 -9.48
C ILE A 105 11.70 -15.61 -10.15
N LYS A 106 12.40 -14.90 -11.03
CA LYS A 106 11.82 -13.87 -11.88
C LYS A 106 11.92 -14.33 -13.32
N VAL A 107 10.79 -14.40 -14.01
CA VAL A 107 10.72 -14.69 -15.45
C VAL A 107 10.26 -13.42 -16.14
N GLU A 108 11.07 -12.92 -17.06
CA GLU A 108 10.72 -11.78 -17.91
C GLU A 108 10.85 -12.23 -19.36
N TYR A 109 9.82 -11.96 -20.16
CA TYR A 109 9.85 -12.21 -21.60
C TYR A 109 10.30 -10.93 -22.31
N ASP A 110 11.33 -11.03 -23.16
CA ASP A 110 11.79 -9.93 -24.00
C ASP A 110 11.35 -10.16 -25.46
N GLU A 111 10.30 -9.45 -25.87
CA GLU A 111 9.73 -9.46 -27.23
C GLU A 111 10.75 -9.13 -28.32
N ARG A 112 11.88 -8.49 -27.99
CA ARG A 112 12.91 -8.12 -28.97
C ARG A 112 13.86 -9.27 -29.32
N THR A 113 13.85 -10.32 -28.52
CA THR A 113 14.75 -11.48 -28.66
C THR A 113 14.00 -12.81 -28.87
N GLY A 114 12.67 -12.77 -28.87
CA GLY A 114 11.78 -13.93 -28.99
C GLY A 114 11.27 -14.17 -30.40
#